data_AF-A0A0L6VQ03-F1
#
_entry.id   AF-A0A0L6VQ03-F1
#
_cell.length_a   1.000
_cell.length_b   1.000
_cell.length_c   1.000
_cell.angle_alpha   90.00
_cell.angle_beta   90.00
_cell.angle_gamma   90.00
#
_symmetry.space_group_name_H-M   'P 1'
#
loop_
_entity.id
_entity.type
_entity.pdbx_description
1 polymer ?
#
loop_
_entity_poly.entity_id
_entity_poly.type
_entity_poly.pdbx_seq_one_letter_code
_entity_poly.pdbx_strand_id
1 'polypeptide(L)' 'MPSKMAPSGVEAIFINYDGHHHSYKLWVPESNSMVVSHHVQFFPTTFPIKNRNPPSPQPTLPLLKVVHHTLWTPLSIL' A
#
# COMPACT_ATOMS: atom_id res chain seq x y z
N MET A 1 20.35 -26.83 22.10
CA MET A 1 21.17 -26.22 21.04
C MET A 1 20.35 -26.24 19.76
N PRO A 2 20.04 -25.09 19.14
CA PRO A 2 19.33 -25.07 17.87
C PRO A 2 20.15 -25.79 16.78
N SER A 3 19.48 -26.52 15.90
CA SER A 3 20.09 -27.20 14.75
C SER A 3 20.73 -26.19 13.80
N LYS A 4 21.83 -26.56 13.12
CA LYS A 4 22.41 -25.77 12.02
C LYS A 4 21.42 -25.50 10.87
N MET A 5 20.36 -26.30 10.78
CA MET A 5 19.30 -26.17 9.77
C MET A 5 18.06 -25.42 10.29
N ALA A 6 18.09 -24.91 11.53
CA ALA A 6 16.97 -24.12 12.04
C ALA A 6 16.84 -22.81 11.24
N PRO A 7 15.62 -22.41 10.84
CA PRO A 7 15.40 -21.11 10.21
C PRO A 7 15.86 -19.98 11.14
N SER A 8 16.80 -19.15 10.69
CA SER A 8 17.34 -18.02 11.47
C SER A 8 17.14 -16.69 10.73
N GLY A 9 15.91 -16.41 10.33
CA GLY A 9 15.55 -15.12 9.74
C GLY A 9 15.52 -14.01 10.80
N VAL A 10 15.95 -12.81 10.43
CA VAL A 10 15.80 -11.59 11.23
C VAL A 10 14.91 -10.62 10.47
N GLU A 11 14.03 -9.90 11.18
CA GLU A 11 13.24 -8.85 10.57
C GLU A 11 14.14 -7.65 10.22
N ALA A 12 14.04 -7.20 8.98
CA ALA A 12 14.85 -6.11 8.46
C ALA A 12 14.04 -5.26 7.47
N ILE A 13 14.40 -3.99 7.38
CA ILE A 13 13.81 -3.04 6.44
C ILE A 13 14.59 -3.09 5.13
N PHE A 14 13.87 -3.29 4.02
CA PHE A 14 14.46 -3.24 2.69
C PHE A 14 14.91 -1.81 2.35
N ILE A 15 16.17 -1.66 1.93
CA ILE A 15 16.76 -0.36 1.57
C ILE A 15 17.02 -0.27 0.07
N ASN A 16 17.68 -1.28 -0.50
CA ASN A 16 18.06 -1.27 -1.91
C ASN A 16 18.33 -2.68 -2.44
N TYR A 17 18.28 -2.82 -3.76
CA TYR A 17 18.71 -4.01 -4.49
C TYR A 17 19.89 -3.68 -5.40
N ASP A 18 20.94 -4.49 -5.34
CA ASP A 18 22.10 -4.39 -6.21
C ASP A 18 21.95 -5.38 -7.37
N GLY A 19 21.77 -4.86 -8.58
CA GLY A 19 21.58 -5.67 -9.79
C GLY A 19 22.85 -6.36 -10.29
N HIS A 20 24.04 -5.87 -9.94
CA HIS A 20 25.30 -6.53 -10.34
C HIS A 20 25.57 -7.76 -9.46
N HIS A 21 25.28 -7.64 -8.18
CA HIS A 21 25.49 -8.71 -7.20
C HIS A 21 24.25 -9.56 -6.93
N HIS A 22 23.10 -9.24 -7.54
CA HIS A 22 21.81 -9.87 -7.27
C HIS A 22 21.54 -10.01 -5.76
N SER A 23 21.72 -8.92 -5.02
CA SER A 23 21.70 -8.93 -3.56
C SER A 23 20.86 -7.79 -2.99
N TYR A 24 20.32 -8.01 -1.80
CA TYR A 24 19.47 -7.07 -1.09
C TYR A 24 20.25 -6.44 0.05
N LYS A 25 20.25 -5.11 0.10
CA LYS A 25 20.75 -4.32 1.23
C LYS A 25 19.58 -4.06 2.18
N LEU A 26 19.74 -4.48 3.42
CA LEU A 26 18.71 -4.43 4.45
C LEU A 26 19.27 -3.74 5.69
N TRP A 27 18.42 -3.01 6.40
CA TRP A 27 18.75 -2.44 7.71
C TRP A 27 18.03 -3.24 8.79
N VAL A 28 18.78 -3.69 9.80
CA VAL A 28 18.25 -4.38 10.98
C VAL A 28 18.12 -3.34 12.10
N PRO A 29 16.89 -2.94 12.50
CA PRO A 29 16.71 -1.88 13.50
C PRO A 29 17.23 -2.26 14.89
N GLU A 30 17.04 -3.52 15.29
CA GLU A 30 17.42 -4.02 16.61
C GLU A 30 18.92 -3.88 16.88
N SER A 31 19.75 -4.22 15.90
CA SER A 31 21.21 -4.12 15.98
C SER A 31 21.77 -2.85 15.35
N ASN A 32 20.91 -1.97 14.82
CA ASN A 32 21.26 -0.78 14.06
C ASN A 32 22.37 -1.03 13.01
N SER A 33 22.23 -2.11 12.22
CA SER A 33 23.27 -2.56 11.30
C SER A 33 22.74 -2.77 9.88
N MET A 34 23.57 -2.49 8.89
CA MET A 34 23.31 -2.86 7.49
C MET A 34 23.79 -4.28 7.21
N VAL A 35 22.95 -5.08 6.56
CA VAL A 35 23.28 -6.44 6.13
C VAL A 35 23.00 -6.61 4.64
N VAL A 36 23.73 -7.54 4.02
CA VAL A 36 23.53 -7.95 2.63
C VAL A 36 23.08 -9.40 2.62
N SER A 37 21.98 -9.69 1.93
CA SER A 37 21.46 -11.06 1.80
C SER A 37 20.97 -11.33 0.38
N HIS A 38 21.06 -12.60 -0.05
CA HIS A 38 20.42 -13.10 -1.27
C HIS A 38 19.08 -13.79 -0.97
N HIS A 39 18.87 -14.19 0.28
CA HIS A 39 17.68 -14.91 0.72
C HIS A 39 16.85 -13.98 1.59
N VAL A 40 15.76 -13.47 1.01
CA VAL A 40 14.80 -12.59 1.68
C VAL A 40 13.39 -13.02 1.33
N GLN A 41 12.52 -12.92 2.33
CA GLN A 41 11.08 -13.04 2.16
C GLN A 41 10.46 -11.67 2.43
N PHE A 42 9.74 -11.14 1.44
CA PHE A 42 9.09 -9.84 1.58
C PHE A 42 7.71 -10.00 2.23
N PHE A 43 7.40 -9.08 3.14
CA PHE A 43 6.08 -8.94 3.77
C PHE A 43 5.48 -7.60 3.35
N PRO A 44 4.86 -7.49 2.16
CA PRO A 44 4.41 -6.21 1.61
C PRO A 44 3.25 -5.59 2.41
N THR A 45 2.53 -6.39 3.20
CA THR A 45 1.37 -5.95 4.00
C THR A 45 1.75 -5.36 5.35
N THR A 46 2.99 -5.55 5.82
CA THR A 46 3.46 -5.03 7.11
C THR A 46 4.15 -3.68 6.99
N PHE A 47 4.50 -3.25 5.78
CA PHE A 47 5.07 -1.92 5.59
C PHE A 47 3.99 -0.86 5.87
N PRO A 48 4.21 0.09 6.79
CA PRO A 48 3.22 1.10 7.11
C PRO A 48 2.90 1.90 5.85
N ILE A 49 1.66 1.80 5.38
CA ILE A 49 1.16 2.60 4.27
C ILE A 49 1.28 4.06 4.68
N LYS A 50 2.21 4.79 4.04
CA LYS A 50 2.52 6.20 4.32
C LYS A 50 1.29 7.11 4.26
N ASN A 51 0.23 6.71 3.53
CA ASN A 51 -0.99 7.48 3.32
C ASN A 51 -2.27 6.67 3.60
N ARG A 52 -2.42 6.05 4.77
CA ARG A 52 -3.77 5.66 5.20
C ARG A 52 -4.47 6.94 5.67
N ASN A 53 -5.04 7.70 4.74
CA ASN A 53 -6.09 8.63 5.11
C ASN A 53 -7.13 7.79 5.88
N PRO A 54 -7.48 8.13 7.13
CA PRO A 54 -8.68 7.55 7.71
C PRO A 54 -9.82 7.79 6.72
N PRO A 55 -10.78 6.86 6.58
CA PRO A 55 -11.96 7.16 5.77
C PRO A 55 -12.52 8.48 6.26
N SER A 56 -12.39 9.53 5.44
CA SER A 56 -13.02 10.80 5.69
C SER A 56 -14.51 10.48 5.85
N PRO A 57 -15.20 10.97 6.90
CA PRO A 57 -16.64 10.88 6.96
C PRO A 57 -17.17 11.78 5.84
N GLN A 58 -17.27 11.26 4.62
CA GLN A 58 -17.94 11.95 3.53
C GLN A 58 -19.38 12.18 4.01
N PRO A 59 -19.86 13.43 4.04
CA PRO A 59 -21.29 13.67 4.12
C PRO A 59 -21.92 12.99 2.91
N THR A 60 -22.75 11.98 3.15
CA THR A 60 -23.60 11.40 2.11
C THR A 60 -24.53 12.50 1.62
N LEU A 61 -24.12 13.19 0.55
CA LEU A 61 -25.03 14.10 -0.15
C LEU A 61 -26.19 13.25 -0.69
N PRO A 62 -27.45 13.64 -0.47
CA PRO A 62 -28.57 12.90 -1.02
C PRO A 62 -28.41 12.87 -2.54
N LEU A 63 -28.39 11.65 -3.08
CA LEU A 63 -28.41 11.39 -4.52
C LEU A 63 -29.61 12.16 -5.11
N LEU A 64 -29.35 13.32 -5.74
CA LEU A 64 -30.34 14.00 -6.55
C LEU A 64 -30.70 13.06 -7.69
N LYS A 65 -31.83 12.35 -7.53
CA LYS A 65 -32.49 11.69 -8.65
C LYS A 65 -32.86 12.79 -9.62
N VAL A 66 -32.05 12.96 -10.66
CA VAL A 66 -32.45 13.71 -11.86
C VAL A 66 -33.59 12.91 -12.48
N VAL A 67 -34.82 13.30 -12.16
CA VAL A 67 -35.99 12.81 -12.86
C VAL A 67 -36.09 13.66 -14.12
N HIS A 68 -35.74 13.07 -15.26
CA HIS A 68 -36.06 13.64 -16.56
C HIS A 68 -37.58 13.58 -16.76
N HIS A 69 -38.32 14.56 -16.22
CA HIS A 69 -39.66 14.84 -16.71
C HIS A 69 -39.50 15.66 -18.00
N THR A 70 -39.45 14.97 -19.12
CA THR A 70 -39.57 15.60 -20.44
C THR A 70 -41.02 16.13 -20.56
N LEU A 71 -41.25 17.38 -20.20
CA LEU A 71 -42.49 18.10 -20.51
C LEU A 71 -42.23 19.01 -21.72
N TRP A 72 -42.48 18.46 -22.90
CA TRP A 72 -42.71 19.27 -24.10
C TRP A 72 -44.05 20.00 -23.94
N THR A 73 -44.02 21.33 -23.90
CA THR A 73 -45.17 22.15 -24.28
C THR A 73 -44.77 22.97 -25.50
N PRO A 74 -45.46 22.87 -26.64
CA PRO A 74 -45.24 23.81 -27.74
C PRO A 74 -45.72 25.20 -27.32
N LEU A 75 -44.84 26.20 -27.47
CA LEU A 75 -45.21 27.61 -27.40
C LEU A 75 -46.13 27.92 -28.59
N SER A 76 -47.41 28.17 -28.33
CA SER A 76 -48.24 28.97 -29.23
C SER A 76 -48.16 30.42 -28.78
N ILE A 77 -47.54 31.28 -29.57
CA ILE A 77 -47.67 32.73 -29.47
C ILE A 77 -47.95 33.26 -30.88
N LEU A 78 -48.91 34.19 -30.91
CA LEU A 78 -49.66 34.83 -32.01
C LEU A 78 -48.94 35.00 -33.36
#